data_AF-A0A4P7WBT9-F1
#
_entry.id   AF-A0A4P7WBT9-F1
#
_cell.length_a   1.000
_cell.length_b   1.000
_cell.length_c   1.000
_cell.angle_alpha   90.00
_cell.angle_beta   90.00
_cell.angle_gamma   90.00
#
_symmetry.space_group_name_H-M   'P 1'
#
loop_
_entity.id
_entity.type
_entity.pdbx_description
1 polymer ?
#
loop_
_entity_poly.entity_id
_entity_poly.type
_entity_poly.pdbx_seq_one_letter_code
_entity_poly.pdbx_strand_id
1 'polypeptide(L)' 'MPVVNVRLASGSASPEQKKEVIEGVKDVLHKVLNKDKNWIHVELDEAPLNELIEIIEKARK' A
#
# COMPACT_ATOMS: atom_id res chain seq x y z
N MET A 1 1.49 -3.28 -15.87
CA MET A 1 1.42 -2.12 -14.98
C MET A 1 0.83 -2.59 -13.67
N PRO A 2 1.66 -2.80 -12.62
CA PRO A 2 1.17 -3.21 -11.31
C PRO A 2 0.34 -2.11 -10.66
N VAL A 3 -0.77 -2.50 -10.03
CA VAL A 3 -1.62 -1.62 -9.22
C VAL A 3 -1.65 -2.22 -7.82
N VAL A 4 -1.25 -1.42 -6.83
CA VAL A 4 -1.24 -1.83 -5.42
C VAL A 4 -1.99 -0.81 -4.59
N ASN A 5 -2.92 -1.28 -3.78
CA ASN A 5 -3.59 -0.48 -2.78
C ASN A 5 -3.00 -0.84 -1.41
N VAL A 6 -2.44 0.17 -0.74
CA VAL A 6 -1.90 0.08 0.61
C VAL A 6 -2.90 0.71 1.55
N ARG A 7 -3.34 -0.04 2.55
CA ARG A 7 -4.27 0.49 3.57
C ARG A 7 -3.59 0.57 4.91
N LEU A 8 -3.62 1.75 5.51
CA LEU A 8 -3.08 2.00 6.85
C LEU A 8 -4.20 2.38 7.80
N ALA A 9 -4.04 2.06 9.08
CA ALA A 9 -4.96 2.54 10.09
C ALA A 9 -4.87 4.07 10.19
N SER A 10 -5.99 4.77 10.32
CA SER A 10 -6.00 6.23 10.44
C SER A 10 -5.07 6.72 11.57
N GLY A 11 -4.19 7.67 11.25
CA GLY A 11 -3.25 8.26 12.22
C GLY A 11 -2.04 7.38 12.56
N SER A 12 -1.85 6.25 11.89
CA SER A 12 -0.70 5.36 12.13
C SER A 12 0.61 5.84 11.49
N ALA A 13 0.55 6.78 10.55
CA ALA A 13 1.73 7.27 9.84
C ALA A 13 1.63 8.78 9.54
N SER A 14 2.77 9.46 9.61
CA SER A 14 2.90 10.85 9.16
C SER A 14 2.84 10.95 7.63
N PRO A 15 2.58 12.15 7.06
CA PRO A 15 2.65 12.35 5.60
C PRO A 15 3.99 11.95 4.97
N GLU A 16 5.09 12.10 5.70
CA GLU A 16 6.43 11.73 5.23
C GLU A 16 6.58 10.20 5.20
N GLN A 17 6.16 9.52 6.27
CA GLN A 17 6.18 8.06 6.33
C GLN A 17 5.28 7.43 5.25
N LYS A 18 4.13 8.03 4.95
CA LYS A 18 3.26 7.59 3.84
C LYS A 18 3.98 7.65 2.49
N LYS A 19 4.76 8.70 2.24
CA LYS A 19 5.57 8.82 1.01
C LYS A 19 6.65 7.74 0.96
N GLU A 20 7.34 7.49 2.07
CA GLU A 20 8.35 6.42 2.15
C GLU A 20 7.75 5.03 1.91
N VAL A 21 6.55 4.76 2.44
CA VAL A 21 5.83 3.50 2.18
C VAL A 21 5.52 3.32 0.69
N ILE A 22 5.04 4.38 0.02
CA ILE A 22 4.75 4.34 -1.41
C ILE A 22 6.01 4.02 -2.23
N GLU A 23 7.12 4.71 -1.94
CA GLU A 23 8.37 4.48 -2.66
C GLU A 23 8.95 3.10 -2.35
N GLY A 24 8.88 2.64 -1.10
CA GLY A 24 9.29 1.29 -0.72
C GLY A 24 8.52 0.20 -1.45
N VAL A 25 7.20 0.37 -1.63
CA VAL A 25 6.38 -0.59 -2.42
C VAL A 25 6.81 -0.59 -3.89
N LYS A 26 7.03 0.58 -4.50
CA LYS A 26 7.53 0.66 -5.88
C LYS A 26 8.90 0.01 -6.02
N ASP A 27 9.79 0.17 -5.05
CA ASP A 27 11.12 -0.42 -5.04
C ASP A 27 11.06 -1.94 -5.01
N VAL A 28 10.21 -2.51 -4.15
CA VAL A 28 10.00 -3.95 -4.07
C VAL A 28 9.49 -4.49 -5.41
N LEU A 29 8.48 -3.85 -5.98
CA LEU A 29 7.91 -4.27 -7.26
C LEU A 29 8.88 -4.13 -8.43
N HIS A 30 9.69 -3.06 -8.45
CA HIS A 30 10.76 -2.90 -9.43
C HIS A 30 11.78 -4.03 -9.31
N LYS A 31 12.25 -4.31 -8.10
CA LYS A 31 13.25 -5.34 -7.82
C LYS A 31 12.76 -6.76 -8.14
N VAL A 32 11.53 -7.10 -7.75
CA VAL A 32 11.01 -8.47 -7.83
C VAL A 32 10.39 -8.77 -9.19
N LEU A 33 9.64 -7.82 -9.76
CA LEU A 33 8.88 -8.03 -11.00
C LEU A 33 9.56 -7.41 -12.23
N ASN A 34 10.72 -6.78 -12.06
CA ASN A 34 11.45 -6.05 -13.09
C ASN A 34 10.55 -5.06 -13.84
N LYS A 35 9.74 -4.29 -13.11
CA LYS A 35 8.83 -3.27 -13.66
C LYS A 35 9.38 -1.88 -13.44
N ASP A 36 9.25 -1.02 -14.44
CA ASP A 36 9.61 0.39 -14.33
C ASP A 36 8.72 1.08 -13.29
N LYS A 37 9.32 1.86 -12.39
CA LYS A 37 8.60 2.53 -11.29
C LYS A 37 7.55 3.53 -11.78
N ASN A 38 7.75 4.14 -12.95
CA ASN A 38 6.79 5.07 -13.55
C ASN A 38 5.52 4.36 -14.03
N TRP A 39 5.58 3.03 -14.18
CA TRP A 39 4.47 2.17 -14.61
C TRP A 39 3.87 1.40 -13.44
N ILE A 40 4.13 1.83 -12.21
CA ILE A 40 3.55 1.27 -10.99
C ILE A 40 2.62 2.31 -10.38
N HIS A 41 1.36 1.92 -10.20
CA HIS A 41 0.40 2.73 -9.49
C HIS A 41 0.27 2.21 -8.05
N VAL A 42 0.57 3.09 -7.08
CA VAL A 42 0.38 2.79 -5.66
C VAL A 42 -0.60 3.82 -5.10
N GLU A 43 -1.72 3.32 -4.59
CA GLU A 43 -2.71 4.10 -3.86
C GLU A 43 -2.52 3.81 -2.37
N LEU A 44 -2.56 4.85 -1.54
CA LEU A 44 -2.48 4.71 -0.10
C LEU A 44 -3.72 5.31 0.54
N ASP A 45 -4.51 4.46 1.18
CA ASP A 45 -5.72 4.84 1.90
C ASP A 45 -5.52 4.71 3.40
N GLU A 46 -6.21 5.58 4.14
CA GLU A 46 -6.39 5.42 5.57
C GLU A 46 -7.81 5.02 5.89
N ALA A 47 -7.97 4.01 6.72
CA ALA A 47 -9.27 3.57 7.20
C ALA A 47 -9.24 3.29 8.70
N PRO A 48 -10.40 3.33 9.37
CA PRO A 48 -10.55 2.86 10.74
C PRO A 48 -10.04 1.42 10.91
N LEU A 49 -9.38 1.14 12.04
CA LEU A 49 -8.76 -0.18 12.29
C LEU A 49 -9.78 -1.33 12.21
N ASN A 50 -11.00 -1.13 12.70
CA ASN A 50 -12.07 -2.13 12.63
C ASN A 50 -12.44 -2.48 11.19
N GLU A 51 -12.51 -1.49 10.29
CA GLU A 51 -12.80 -1.73 8.89
C GLU A 51 -11.68 -2.55 8.22
N LEU A 52 -10.42 -2.25 8.53
CA LEU A 52 -9.26 -3.01 8.02
C LEU A 52 -9.29 -4.47 8.48
N ILE A 53 -9.65 -4.71 9.74
CA ILE A 53 -9.78 -6.07 10.28
C ILE A 53 -10.86 -6.84 9.51
N GLU A 54 -12.02 -6.24 9.26
CA GLU A 54 -13.09 -6.88 8.48
C GLU A 54 -12.65 -7.22 7.04
N ILE A 55 -11.89 -6.33 6.40
CA ILE A 55 -11.34 -6.57 5.05
C ILE A 55 -10.40 -7.77 5.06
N ILE A 56 -9.51 -7.86 6.04
CA ILE A 56 -8.54 -8.96 6.16
C ILE A 56 -9.27 -10.29 6.43
N GLU A 57 -10.30 -10.28 7.27
CA GLU A 57 -11.11 -11.47 7.57
C GLU A 57 -11.89 -11.96 6.34
N LYS A 58 -12.45 -11.04 5.54
CA LYS A 58 -13.12 -11.37 4.28
C LYS A 58 -12.16 -11.92 3.23
N ALA A 59 -10.93 -11.41 3.17
CA ALA A 59 -9.92 -11.85 2.20
C ALA A 59 -9.31 -13.23 2.51
N ARG A 60 -9.50 -13.76 3.73
CA ARG A 60 -9.01 -15.09 4.14
C ARG A 60 -10.02 -16.23 3.94
N LYS A 61 -11.27 -15.92 3.56
CA LYS A 61 -12.31 -16.90 3.21
C LYS A 61 -12.33 -17.14 1.71
#